data_AF-A0A4C2ENA2-F1
#
_entry.id   AF-A0A4C2ENA2-F1
#
_cell.length_a   1.000
_cell.length_b   1.000
_cell.length_c   1.000
_cell.angle_alpha   90.00
_cell.angle_beta   90.00
_cell.angle_gamma   90.00
#
_symmetry.space_group_name_H-M   'P 1'
#
loop_
_entity.id
_entity.type
_entity.pdbx_description
1 polymer ?
#
loop_
_entity_poly.entity_id
_entity_poly.type
_entity_poly.pdbx_seq_one_letter_code
_entity_poly.pdbx_strand_id
1 'polypeptide(L)'
;MSDDRSERLRQRRKESQERVQEESSSKTAEPAEVDKPSKPSKPSEPDNQDESSDGDDSSVKDEQVGTYMYLPKTQKKELERLYNVLKAEYEYEYDEEFEKNRAFYPLVVKYGLESLDDLDASEIRERLDSL
;
A
#
# COMPACT_ATOMS: atom_id res chain seq x y z
N MET A 1 6.92 12.53 38.25
CA MET A 1 6.31 11.19 38.38
C MET A 1 5.81 10.75 37.02
N SER A 2 6.70 10.25 36.16
CA SER A 2 6.43 9.93 34.75
C SER A 2 6.74 8.46 34.39
N ASP A 3 7.08 7.64 35.38
CA ASP A 3 7.56 6.26 35.19
C ASP A 3 6.44 5.23 34.97
N ASP A 4 5.20 5.54 35.35
CA ASP A 4 4.09 4.57 35.38
C ASP A 4 3.64 4.09 33.99
N ARG A 5 3.70 4.94 32.95
CA ARG A 5 3.28 4.58 31.59
C ARG A 5 4.29 3.66 30.89
N SER A 6 5.57 3.86 31.18
CA SER A 6 6.68 3.09 30.59
C SER A 6 6.74 1.67 31.14
N GLU A 7 6.43 1.47 32.43
CA GLU A 7 6.38 0.15 33.04
C GLU A 7 5.21 -0.69 32.53
N ARG A 8 4.02 -0.09 32.38
CA ARG A 8 2.84 -0.76 31.80
C ARG A 8 3.09 -1.29 30.39
N LEU A 9 3.79 -0.52 29.55
CA LEU A 9 4.16 -0.93 28.19
C LEU A 9 5.14 -2.11 28.20
N ARG A 10 6.07 -2.15 29.17
CA ARG A 10 7.04 -3.24 29.32
C ARG A 10 6.38 -4.54 29.80
N GLN A 11 5.42 -4.45 30.73
CA GLN A 11 4.65 -5.62 31.18
C GLN A 11 3.84 -6.24 30.05
N ARG A 12 3.10 -5.43 29.27
CA ARG A 12 2.30 -5.93 28.15
C ARG A 12 3.14 -6.69 27.11
N ARG A 13 4.37 -6.24 26.85
CA ARG A 13 5.26 -6.90 25.87
C ARG A 13 5.78 -8.25 26.37
N LYS A 14 6.02 -8.40 27.68
CA LYS A 14 6.43 -9.68 28.28
C LYS A 14 5.31 -10.71 28.23
N GLU A 15 4.09 -10.32 28.60
CA GLU A 15 2.91 -11.21 28.54
C GLU A 15 2.63 -11.72 27.11
N SER A 16 2.84 -10.88 26.09
CA SER A 16 2.68 -11.31 24.70
C SER A 16 3.73 -12.31 24.23
N GLN A 17 4.96 -12.25 24.75
CA GLN A 17 6.01 -13.21 24.39
C GLN A 17 5.80 -14.57 25.08
N GLU A 18 5.31 -14.57 26.32
CA GLU A 18 5.08 -15.79 27.09
C GLU A 18 3.94 -16.63 26.49
N ARG A 19 2.85 -16.00 26.03
CA ARG A 19 1.76 -16.69 25.32
C ARG A 19 2.19 -17.39 24.03
N VAL A 20 3.07 -16.75 23.25
CA VAL A 20 3.57 -17.34 22.00
C VAL A 20 4.51 -18.52 22.27
N GLN A 21 5.21 -18.50 23.41
CA GLN A 21 6.13 -19.56 23.78
C GLN A 21 5.41 -20.80 24.33
N GLU A 22 4.31 -20.63 25.06
CA GLU A 22 3.47 -21.75 25.53
C GLU A 22 2.79 -22.53 24.38
N GLU A 23 2.34 -21.85 23.32
CA GLU A 23 1.73 -22.51 22.15
C GLU A 23 2.75 -23.27 21.28
N SER A 24 4.05 -23.00 21.41
CA SER A 24 5.10 -23.59 20.57
C SER A 24 5.72 -24.89 21.10
N SER A 25 5.34 -25.35 22.30
CA SER A 25 6.01 -26.48 22.98
C SER A 25 5.26 -27.83 22.98
N SER A 26 4.17 -27.95 22.22
CA SER A 26 3.35 -29.17 22.20
C SER A 26 3.25 -29.81 20.81
N LYS A 27 4.08 -30.85 20.62
CA LYS A 27 3.96 -32.04 19.73
C LYS A 27 4.71 -32.03 18.38
N THR A 28 5.81 -32.79 18.39
CA THR A 28 6.46 -33.46 17.25
C THR A 28 5.65 -34.68 16.79
N ALA A 29 5.33 -34.78 15.49
CA ALA A 29 5.27 -36.02 14.68
C ALA A 29 4.91 -35.69 13.21
N GLU A 30 5.82 -35.98 12.27
CA GLU A 30 5.58 -36.09 10.81
C GLU A 30 5.07 -37.50 10.44
N PRO A 31 4.74 -37.85 9.16
CA PRO A 31 4.29 -37.07 7.98
C PRO A 31 3.08 -37.73 7.24
N ALA A 32 2.41 -37.04 6.28
CA ALA A 32 1.86 -37.60 5.01
C ALA A 32 0.84 -36.68 4.29
N GLU A 33 1.02 -36.63 2.97
CA GLU A 33 0.04 -36.48 1.87
C GLU A 33 -0.80 -35.22 1.62
N VAL A 34 -1.03 -35.04 0.33
CA VAL A 34 -1.48 -33.88 -0.44
C VAL A 34 -3.00 -33.88 -0.57
N ASP A 35 -3.68 -32.76 -0.28
CA ASP A 35 -4.93 -32.41 -0.99
C ASP A 35 -5.33 -30.93 -0.78
N LYS A 36 -5.31 -30.18 -1.90
CA LYS A 36 -6.08 -28.97 -2.28
C LYS A 36 -6.13 -27.74 -1.33
N PRO A 37 -5.72 -26.53 -1.80
CA PRO A 37 -5.98 -25.30 -1.08
C PRO A 37 -7.46 -24.92 -1.18
N SER A 38 -8.16 -24.95 -0.04
CA SER A 38 -9.50 -24.38 0.10
C SER A 38 -9.42 -22.85 0.12
N LYS A 39 -10.32 -22.20 -0.63
CA LYS A 39 -10.43 -20.74 -0.79
C LYS A 39 -10.45 -20.01 0.56
N PRO A 40 -9.74 -18.87 0.73
CA PRO A 40 -9.96 -17.99 1.87
C PRO A 40 -11.29 -17.25 1.74
N SER A 41 -12.14 -17.41 2.74
CA SER A 41 -13.39 -16.67 2.92
C SER A 41 -13.13 -15.16 3.09
N LYS A 42 -13.95 -14.32 2.44
CA LYS A 42 -13.96 -12.86 2.60
C LYS A 42 -14.12 -12.47 4.08
N PRO A 43 -13.34 -11.52 4.63
CA PRO A 43 -13.68 -10.85 5.87
C PRO A 43 -14.84 -9.88 5.65
N SER A 44 -15.84 -9.94 6.54
CA SER A 44 -16.99 -9.05 6.59
C SER A 44 -16.59 -7.61 6.94
N GLU A 45 -17.16 -6.63 6.25
CA GLU A 45 -17.04 -5.20 6.56
C GLU A 45 -17.71 -4.85 7.91
N PRO A 46 -17.14 -3.93 8.70
CA PRO A 46 -17.86 -3.28 9.78
C PRO A 46 -18.70 -2.12 9.23
N ASP A 47 -20.01 -2.25 9.43
CA ASP A 47 -21.05 -1.23 9.25
C ASP A 47 -20.80 -0.04 10.20
N ASN A 48 -20.65 1.16 9.66
CA ASN A 48 -20.80 2.42 10.40
C ASN A 48 -21.52 3.43 9.48
N GLN A 49 -22.80 3.64 9.76
CA GLN A 49 -23.52 4.86 9.42
C GLN A 49 -23.12 5.95 10.44
N ASP A 50 -22.74 7.14 9.98
CA ASP A 50 -23.62 8.32 9.98
C ASP A 50 -22.90 9.60 9.44
N GLU A 51 -23.74 10.49 8.92
CA GLU A 51 -23.60 11.91 8.61
C GLU A 51 -23.11 12.35 7.21
N SER A 52 -24.14 12.74 6.44
CA SER A 52 -24.17 13.48 5.19
C SER A 52 -23.12 14.58 5.02
N SER A 53 -22.27 14.41 4.01
CA SER A 53 -21.70 15.49 3.21
C SER A 53 -22.05 15.18 1.75
N ASP A 54 -22.75 16.10 1.07
CA ASP A 54 -23.02 16.06 -0.38
C ASP A 54 -21.70 16.19 -1.15
N GLY A 55 -20.93 15.11 -1.20
CA GLY A 55 -19.82 14.91 -2.13
C GLY A 55 -20.12 13.66 -2.92
N ASP A 56 -19.89 13.69 -4.23
CA ASP A 56 -19.86 12.48 -5.06
C ASP A 56 -18.78 11.53 -4.50
N ASP A 57 -19.18 10.69 -3.55
CA ASP A 57 -18.29 9.82 -2.77
C ASP A 57 -18.06 8.51 -3.54
N SER A 58 -17.87 8.60 -4.86
CA SER A 58 -17.55 7.44 -5.68
C SER A 58 -16.17 6.90 -5.28
N SER A 59 -16.10 5.58 -5.09
CA SER A 59 -14.84 4.94 -4.80
C SER A 59 -13.91 5.09 -5.99
N VAL A 60 -12.61 5.20 -5.75
CA VAL A 60 -11.59 5.15 -6.81
C VAL A 60 -11.79 3.94 -7.73
N LYS A 61 -12.32 2.83 -7.21
CA LYS A 61 -12.61 1.61 -7.98
C LYS A 61 -13.79 1.73 -8.94
N ASP A 62 -14.71 2.66 -8.68
CA ASP A 62 -15.88 2.88 -9.54
C ASP A 62 -15.50 3.77 -10.74
N GLU A 63 -14.53 4.67 -10.54
CA GLU A 63 -14.06 5.61 -11.56
C GLU A 63 -12.84 5.10 -12.36
N GLN A 64 -11.96 4.31 -11.73
CA GLN A 64 -10.65 3.96 -12.29
C GLN A 64 -10.44 2.46 -12.47
N VAL A 65 -9.76 2.09 -13.56
CA VAL A 65 -9.42 0.70 -13.88
C VAL A 65 -8.12 0.30 -13.17
N GLY A 66 -8.24 -0.63 -12.22
CA GLY A 66 -7.09 -1.21 -11.53
C GLY A 66 -6.15 -1.93 -12.49
N THR A 67 -4.91 -1.44 -12.59
CA THR A 67 -3.87 -1.98 -13.49
C THR A 67 -2.69 -2.48 -12.68
N TYR A 68 -2.28 -3.73 -12.93
CA TYR A 68 -1.10 -4.35 -12.28
C TYR A 68 0.07 -4.40 -13.26
N MET A 69 1.25 -3.99 -12.80
CA MET A 69 2.48 -3.94 -13.60
C MET A 69 3.70 -4.30 -12.77
N TYR A 70 4.73 -4.85 -13.43
CA TYR A 70 6.02 -5.10 -12.80
C TYR A 70 6.96 -3.94 -13.08
N LEU A 71 7.61 -3.43 -12.02
CA LEU A 71 8.59 -2.35 -12.10
C LEU A 71 9.95 -2.83 -11.58
N PRO A 72 11.07 -2.38 -12.17
CA PRO A 72 12.39 -2.47 -11.55
C PRO A 72 12.38 -1.92 -10.12
N LYS A 73 13.16 -2.53 -9.22
CA LYS A 73 13.23 -2.13 -7.80
C LYS A 73 13.65 -0.65 -7.64
N THR A 74 14.53 -0.18 -8.51
CA THR A 74 14.99 1.21 -8.54
C THR A 74 13.84 2.17 -8.82
N GLN A 75 13.09 1.92 -9.90
CA GLN A 75 11.92 2.73 -10.27
C GLN A 75 10.84 2.73 -9.18
N LYS A 76 10.56 1.58 -8.55
CA LYS A 76 9.62 1.52 -7.42
C LYS A 76 10.06 2.44 -6.27
N LYS A 77 11.35 2.39 -5.91
CA LYS A 77 11.91 3.22 -4.84
C LYS A 77 11.86 4.70 -5.18
N GLU A 78 12.11 5.05 -6.44
CA GLU A 78 12.00 6.42 -6.93
C GLU A 78 10.57 6.95 -6.89
N LEU A 79 9.58 6.15 -7.30
CA LEU A 79 8.15 6.51 -7.16
C LEU A 79 7.76 6.73 -5.70
N GLU A 80 8.18 5.85 -4.79
CA GLU A 80 7.92 6.00 -3.35
C GLU A 80 8.53 7.29 -2.79
N ARG A 81 9.76 7.61 -3.19
CA ARG A 81 10.43 8.86 -2.77
C ARG A 81 9.70 10.08 -3.33
N LEU A 82 9.41 10.10 -4.63
CA LEU A 82 8.74 11.20 -5.31
C LEU A 82 7.37 11.47 -4.67
N TYR A 83 6.58 10.42 -4.44
CA TYR A 83 5.29 10.52 -3.77
C TYR A 83 5.40 11.19 -2.40
N ASN A 84 6.34 10.76 -1.55
CA ASN A 84 6.45 11.32 -0.20
C ASN A 84 6.82 12.80 -0.21
N VAL A 85 7.64 13.23 -1.17
CA VAL A 85 8.01 14.65 -1.32
C VAL A 85 6.81 15.46 -1.80
N LEU A 86 6.18 15.06 -2.91
CA LEU A 86 5.04 15.78 -3.49
C LEU A 86 3.85 15.81 -2.52
N LYS A 87 3.59 14.70 -1.82
CA LYS A 87 2.58 14.62 -0.78
C LYS A 87 2.80 15.68 0.29
N ALA A 88 4.00 15.73 0.85
CA ALA A 88 4.32 16.65 1.95
C ALA A 88 4.22 18.12 1.49
N GLU A 89 4.69 18.43 0.29
CA GLU A 89 4.59 19.77 -0.29
C GLU A 89 3.14 20.17 -0.56
N TYR A 90 2.34 19.28 -1.18
CA TYR A 90 0.94 19.54 -1.48
C TYR A 90 0.09 19.70 -0.22
N GLU A 91 0.21 18.78 0.73
CA GLU A 91 -0.56 18.82 1.99
C GLU A 91 -0.17 20.04 2.84
N TYR A 92 1.09 20.46 2.82
CA TYR A 92 1.51 21.68 3.52
C TYR A 92 0.92 22.95 2.91
N GLU A 93 0.88 23.02 1.58
CA GLU A 93 0.42 24.22 0.86
C GLU A 93 -1.11 24.34 0.84
N TYR A 94 -1.82 23.23 0.68
CA TYR A 94 -3.25 23.21 0.41
C TYR A 94 -4.11 22.67 1.55
N ASP A 95 -3.52 22.06 2.58
CA ASP A 95 -4.25 21.40 3.69
C ASP A 95 -5.26 20.33 3.20
N GLU A 96 -4.94 19.68 2.07
CA GLU A 96 -5.75 18.68 1.39
C GLU A 96 -5.00 17.35 1.24
N GLU A 97 -5.67 16.21 1.43
CA GLU A 97 -5.04 14.90 1.34
C GLU A 97 -4.54 14.58 -0.09
N PHE A 98 -3.28 14.17 -0.20
CA PHE A 98 -2.69 13.77 -1.47
C PHE A 98 -2.62 12.25 -1.60
N GLU A 99 -3.67 11.66 -2.15
CA GLU A 99 -3.81 10.20 -2.29
C GLU A 99 -3.00 9.59 -3.44
N LYS A 100 -2.47 8.37 -3.20
CA LYS A 100 -1.71 7.62 -4.22
C LYS A 100 -2.53 7.31 -5.47
N ASN A 101 -3.69 6.67 -5.28
CA ASN A 101 -4.46 6.11 -6.39
C ASN A 101 -5.31 7.18 -7.07
N ARG A 102 -5.88 8.12 -6.31
CA ARG A 102 -6.71 9.19 -6.87
C ARG A 102 -5.89 10.29 -7.55
N ALA A 103 -4.72 10.66 -7.00
CA ALA A 103 -3.93 11.78 -7.51
C ALA A 103 -2.58 11.35 -8.11
N PHE A 104 -1.69 10.74 -7.31
CA PHE A 104 -0.28 10.55 -7.70
C PHE A 104 -0.08 9.67 -8.93
N TYR A 105 -0.62 8.45 -8.95
CA TYR A 105 -0.40 7.53 -10.07
C TYR A 105 -1.02 8.04 -11.38
N PRO A 106 -2.27 8.55 -11.40
CA PRO A 106 -2.81 9.20 -12.60
C PRO A 106 -1.93 10.32 -13.13
N LEU A 107 -1.35 11.14 -12.24
CA LEU A 107 -0.46 12.23 -12.62
C LEU A 107 0.83 11.72 -13.26
N VAL A 108 1.49 10.72 -12.65
CA VAL A 108 2.69 10.10 -13.21
C VAL A 108 2.41 9.48 -14.58
N VAL A 109 1.29 8.76 -14.72
CA VAL A 109 0.93 8.11 -15.99
C VAL A 109 0.61 9.15 -17.06
N LYS A 110 -0.17 10.18 -16.75
CA LYS A 110 -0.53 11.24 -17.71
C LYS A 110 0.72 11.91 -18.28
N TYR A 111 1.61 12.41 -17.42
CA TYR A 111 2.84 13.07 -17.89
C TYR A 111 3.81 12.09 -18.56
N GLY A 112 3.81 10.82 -18.13
CA GLY A 112 4.54 9.76 -18.81
C GLY A 112 4.06 9.55 -20.24
N LEU A 113 2.75 9.47 -20.46
CA LEU A 113 2.14 9.34 -21.78
C LEU A 113 2.42 10.56 -22.66
N GLU A 114 2.19 11.77 -22.14
CA GLU A 114 2.49 13.02 -22.85
C GLU A 114 3.97 13.09 -23.27
N SER A 115 4.90 12.63 -22.41
CA SER A 115 6.33 12.60 -22.73
C SER A 115 6.75 11.59 -23.81
N LEU A 116 5.87 10.64 -24.13
CA LEU A 116 6.08 9.59 -25.13
C LEU A 116 5.30 9.84 -26.43
N ASP A 117 4.23 10.64 -26.39
CA ASP A 117 3.32 10.88 -27.53
C ASP A 117 4.03 11.56 -28.71
N ASP A 118 5.01 12.43 -28.41
CA ASP A 118 5.77 13.17 -29.41
C ASP A 118 6.96 12.39 -30.02
N LEU A 119 7.24 11.17 -29.53
CA LEU A 119 8.44 10.42 -29.92
C LEU A 119 8.21 9.50 -31.11
N ASP A 120 9.20 9.43 -32.00
CA ASP A 120 9.21 8.44 -33.07
C ASP A 120 9.78 7.07 -32.60
N ALA A 121 9.64 6.05 -33.46
CA ALA A 121 10.08 4.70 -33.13
C ALA A 121 11.60 4.57 -32.89
N SER A 122 12.41 5.42 -33.52
CA SER A 122 13.86 5.42 -33.34
C SER A 122 14.23 6.03 -31.98
N GLU A 123 13.60 7.14 -31.62
CA GLU A 123 13.77 7.79 -30.33
C GLU A 123 13.30 6.90 -29.16
N ILE A 124 12.17 6.18 -29.34
CA ILE A 124 11.72 5.19 -28.36
C ILE A 124 12.77 4.09 -28.16
N ARG A 125 13.38 3.61 -29.25
CA ARG A 125 14.42 2.57 -29.18
C ARG A 125 15.64 3.05 -28.38
N GLU A 126 16.09 4.28 -28.63
CA GLU A 126 17.21 4.87 -27.88
C GLU A 126 16.90 4.97 -26.38
N ARG A 127 15.67 5.35 -26.01
CA ARG A 127 15.25 5.37 -24.60
C ARG A 127 15.21 3.99 -23.99
N LEU A 128 14.73 2.98 -24.71
CA LEU A 128 14.70 1.60 -24.24
C LEU A 128 16.10 1.04 -23.97
N ASP A 129 17.08 1.38 -24.80
CA ASP A 129 18.47 0.95 -24.62
C ASP A 129 19.15 1.60 -23.40
N SER A 130 18.53 2.65 -22.82
CA SER A 130 19.01 3.39 -21.65
C SER A 130 18.32 3.04 -20.32
N LEU A 131 17.31 2.15 -20.34
CA LEU A 131 16.48 1.77 -19.19
C LEU A 131 17.15 0.78 -18.22
#